data_AF-A0A9D5PW71-F1
#
_entry.id   AF-A0A9D5PW71-F1
#
_cell.length_a   1.000
_cell.length_b   1.000
_cell.length_c   1.000
_cell.angle_alpha   90.00
_cell.angle_beta   90.00
_cell.angle_gamma   90.00
#
_symmetry.space_group_name_H-M   'P 1'
#
loop_
_entity.id
_entity.type
_entity.pdbx_description
1 polymer ?
#
loop_
_entity_poly.entity_id
_entity_poly.type
_entity_poly.pdbx_seq_one_letter_code
_entity_poly.pdbx_strand_id
1 'polypeptide(L)'
;MKKAKLFAGMLALFVILQTASCDLAAILPVVITDSTAVTESTEPPAAESTEPAETTRFSVEFDENETFATDEARRASEHIDGAIIDAVKLLNTVDEPPIHILDCDYDARPKMRDSLKDPISKEMYDRMKDAVTAFGDYRFSGADYPGKDLFNLVISAVDALRTDHTELFLYCDCKIVGEEYFSCYYMPGDWLGVPSDDRQKIRKEAAFCDAVAARIIEKMPEGLTNYQKCCYFAFVLAAANEYDHSMTDPVNDYQAYYAFTQGKAICSGYAQAFYRLCREAGISCWYCRGVTPAGRHAWNMLDTEDGPIYLDVTWYDTPDIREDWKDGKEAYLFMTQEDFDYYGYVQEFCQ
;
A
#
# COMPACT_ATOMS: atom_id res chain seq x y z
N MET A 1 -7.91 44.92 32.93
CA MET A 1 -9.34 45.32 32.96
C MET A 1 -9.96 45.04 31.59
N LYS A 2 -11.00 44.18 31.56
CA LYS A 2 -12.12 44.04 30.58
C LYS A 2 -11.75 43.94 29.08
N LYS A 3 -11.82 42.75 28.46
CA LYS A 3 -13.00 41.99 27.91
C LYS A 3 -13.50 42.46 26.52
N ALA A 4 -13.35 41.53 25.56
CA ALA A 4 -14.33 40.99 24.60
C ALA A 4 -14.82 41.80 23.37
N LYS A 5 -14.73 41.15 22.20
CA LYS A 5 -15.71 40.95 21.10
C LYS A 5 -14.95 40.53 19.83
N LEU A 6 -15.39 39.67 18.91
CA LEU A 6 -16.46 38.67 18.83
C LEU A 6 -16.13 37.82 17.57
N PHE A 7 -16.32 36.50 17.64
CA PHE A 7 -16.28 35.55 16.51
C PHE A 7 -17.58 35.63 15.68
N ALA A 8 -17.49 35.47 14.35
CA ALA A 8 -18.59 35.00 13.50
C ALA A 8 -18.05 34.51 12.15
N GLY A 9 -18.37 33.26 11.77
CA GLY A 9 -18.07 32.75 10.43
C GLY A 9 -18.07 31.23 10.26
N MET A 10 -19.06 30.49 10.76
CA MET A 10 -19.34 29.14 10.26
C MET A 10 -20.84 28.85 10.41
N LEU A 11 -21.54 28.84 9.29
CA LEU A 11 -22.97 28.57 9.20
C LEU A 11 -23.15 27.07 8.94
N ALA A 12 -23.58 26.34 9.97
CA ALA A 12 -24.12 25.01 9.84
C ALA A 12 -25.54 25.11 9.27
N LEU A 13 -25.89 24.24 8.30
CA LEU A 13 -27.25 24.07 7.83
C LEU A 13 -27.67 22.60 8.04
N PHE A 14 -28.29 22.35 9.19
CA PHE A 14 -29.18 21.21 9.42
C PHE A 14 -30.48 21.81 9.95
N VAL A 15 -31.57 21.72 9.17
CA VAL A 15 -32.94 21.91 9.68
C VAL A 15 -33.81 20.79 9.14
N ILE A 16 -34.41 20.12 10.13
CA ILE A 16 -35.35 19.02 10.11
C ILE A 16 -36.67 19.42 9.44
N LEU A 17 -37.23 18.54 8.61
CA LEU A 17 -38.64 18.59 8.20
C LEU A 17 -39.26 17.22 8.46
N GLN A 18 -40.15 17.21 9.46
CA GLN A 18 -41.01 16.10 9.85
C GLN A 18 -42.42 16.49 9.40
N THR A 19 -43.03 15.73 8.49
CA THR A 19 -44.47 15.40 8.43
C THR A 19 -44.77 14.71 7.09
N ALA A 20 -45.13 13.42 7.13
CA ALA A 20 -46.17 12.83 6.28
C ALA A 20 -46.39 11.39 6.73
N SER A 21 -47.36 11.22 7.62
CA SER A 21 -48.03 9.96 7.87
C SER A 21 -48.86 9.61 6.64
N CYS A 22 -48.80 8.38 6.14
CA CYS A 22 -49.91 7.78 5.43
C CYS A 22 -49.87 6.26 5.58
N ASP A 23 -50.99 5.77 6.10
CA ASP A 23 -51.37 4.40 6.35
C ASP A 23 -51.18 3.48 5.14
N LEU A 24 -50.81 2.22 5.40
CA LEU A 24 -51.44 1.10 4.70
C LEU A 24 -51.45 -0.14 5.61
N ALA A 25 -52.54 -0.28 6.36
CA ALA A 25 -52.98 -1.56 6.91
C ALA A 25 -53.91 -2.22 5.89
N ALA A 26 -53.60 -3.44 5.48
CA ALA A 26 -54.57 -4.34 4.86
C ALA A 26 -54.41 -5.75 5.43
N ILE A 27 -55.39 -6.07 6.26
CA ILE A 27 -55.72 -7.32 6.93
C ILE A 27 -56.20 -8.35 5.90
N LEU A 28 -55.92 -9.65 6.09
CA LEU A 28 -56.93 -10.70 6.31
C LEU A 28 -56.29 -12.08 6.63
N PRO A 29 -56.99 -12.93 7.41
CA PRO A 29 -56.43 -14.02 8.22
C PRO A 29 -56.72 -15.40 7.63
N VAL A 30 -55.97 -16.43 8.05
CA VAL A 30 -56.48 -17.81 8.02
C VAL A 30 -56.03 -18.61 9.25
N VAL A 31 -56.99 -18.74 10.17
CA VAL A 31 -57.43 -19.95 10.88
C VAL A 31 -56.38 -20.90 11.48
N ILE A 32 -56.39 -20.92 12.81
CA ILE A 32 -55.92 -22.01 13.67
C ILE A 32 -56.95 -23.16 13.60
N THR A 33 -56.49 -24.36 13.29
CA THR A 33 -57.16 -25.60 13.70
C THR A 33 -56.14 -26.54 14.32
N ASP A 34 -56.33 -26.82 15.61
CA ASP A 34 -55.80 -27.98 16.30
C ASP A 34 -56.20 -29.27 15.57
N SER A 35 -55.23 -30.12 15.28
CA SER A 35 -55.48 -31.56 15.20
C SER A 35 -54.21 -32.34 15.52
N THR A 36 -54.21 -32.92 16.70
CA THR A 36 -53.27 -33.94 17.15
C THR A 36 -53.49 -35.22 16.34
N ALA A 37 -52.47 -35.61 15.57
CA ALA A 37 -52.36 -36.98 15.07
C ALA A 37 -50.88 -37.38 15.06
N VAL A 38 -50.50 -38.11 16.12
CA VAL A 38 -49.24 -38.83 16.21
C VAL A 38 -49.22 -39.86 15.08
N THR A 39 -48.31 -39.69 14.13
CA THR A 39 -47.95 -40.74 13.17
C THR A 39 -46.45 -40.97 13.29
N GLU A 40 -46.13 -42.16 13.79
CA GLU A 40 -44.77 -42.68 13.92
C GLU A 40 -44.29 -43.05 12.51
N SER A 41 -43.43 -42.21 11.94
CA SER A 41 -42.77 -42.43 10.64
C SER A 41 -41.28 -42.59 10.90
N THR A 42 -40.78 -43.79 10.70
CA THR A 42 -39.36 -44.12 10.77
C THR A 42 -38.63 -43.53 9.56
N GLU A 43 -37.82 -42.49 9.79
CA GLU A 43 -36.87 -41.98 8.80
C GLU A 43 -35.74 -43.01 8.58
N PRO A 44 -35.36 -43.30 7.32
CA PRO A 44 -34.11 -43.99 7.04
C PRO A 44 -32.93 -43.04 7.35
N PRO A 45 -31.77 -43.57 7.77
CA PRO A 45 -30.66 -42.73 8.19
C PRO A 45 -30.21 -41.81 7.05
N ALA A 46 -30.03 -40.53 7.38
CA ALA A 46 -29.46 -39.53 6.49
C ALA A 46 -28.17 -40.07 5.89
N ALA A 47 -28.09 -40.08 4.56
CA ALA A 47 -26.83 -40.28 3.87
C ALA A 47 -25.89 -39.17 4.32
N GLU A 48 -24.72 -39.55 4.84
CA GLU A 48 -23.60 -38.63 5.04
C GLU A 48 -23.34 -37.95 3.70
N SER A 49 -23.76 -36.69 3.58
CA SER A 49 -23.26 -35.80 2.54
C SER A 49 -21.80 -35.56 2.88
N THR A 50 -20.91 -36.34 2.29
CA THR A 50 -19.52 -35.93 2.17
C THR A 50 -19.53 -34.64 1.36
N GLU A 51 -19.38 -33.50 2.04
CA GLU A 51 -19.02 -32.26 1.39
C GLU A 51 -17.81 -32.55 0.47
N PRO A 52 -17.83 -32.11 -0.79
CA PRO A 52 -16.69 -32.31 -1.66
C PRO A 52 -15.50 -31.64 -0.96
N ALA A 53 -14.40 -32.39 -0.78
CA ALA A 53 -13.17 -31.85 -0.23
C ALA A 53 -12.82 -30.58 -1.03
N GLU A 54 -12.85 -29.42 -0.37
CA GLU A 54 -12.47 -28.15 -0.97
C GLU A 54 -11.05 -28.32 -1.50
N THR A 55 -10.92 -28.46 -2.82
CA THR A 55 -9.62 -28.43 -3.46
C THR A 55 -9.16 -26.99 -3.42
N THR A 56 -8.29 -26.66 -2.48
CA THR A 56 -7.63 -25.35 -2.40
C THR A 56 -6.84 -25.11 -3.69
N ARG A 57 -7.12 -23.99 -4.36
CA ARG A 57 -6.50 -23.57 -5.63
C ARG A 57 -5.03 -23.20 -5.45
N PHE A 58 -4.71 -22.54 -4.34
CA PHE A 58 -3.37 -22.09 -3.99
C PHE A 58 -3.02 -22.48 -2.55
N SER A 59 -1.75 -22.77 -2.30
CA SER A 59 -1.23 -23.10 -0.97
C SER A 59 0.13 -22.45 -0.76
N VAL A 60 0.48 -22.23 0.50
CA VAL A 60 1.80 -21.79 0.95
C VAL A 60 2.27 -22.70 2.07
N GLU A 61 3.55 -23.08 2.04
CA GLU A 61 4.14 -23.97 3.03
C GLU A 61 5.20 -23.27 3.88
N PHE A 62 5.17 -23.55 5.17
CA PHE A 62 6.13 -23.08 6.16
C PHE A 62 6.74 -24.29 6.87
N ASP A 63 8.07 -24.34 6.98
CA ASP A 63 8.76 -25.39 7.71
C ASP A 63 8.88 -24.99 9.18
N GLU A 64 8.33 -25.81 10.08
CA GLU A 64 8.43 -25.58 11.53
C GLU A 64 9.89 -25.57 12.04
N ASN A 65 10.82 -26.16 11.28
CA ASN A 65 12.25 -26.22 11.58
C ASN A 65 13.08 -25.34 10.65
N GLU A 66 12.46 -24.35 9.99
CA GLU A 66 13.14 -23.44 9.08
C GLU A 66 14.36 -22.77 9.72
N THR A 67 15.48 -22.77 9.00
CA THR A 67 16.71 -22.11 9.43
C THR A 67 16.95 -20.86 8.60
N PHE A 68 17.22 -19.74 9.25
CA PHE A 68 17.41 -18.45 8.59
C PHE A 68 18.90 -18.09 8.46
N ALA A 69 19.28 -17.57 7.29
CA ALA A 69 20.65 -17.16 7.01
C ALA A 69 21.08 -15.92 7.81
N THR A 70 20.12 -15.06 8.19
CA THR A 70 20.34 -13.83 8.96
C THR A 70 19.28 -13.68 10.05
N ASP A 71 19.59 -12.86 11.06
CA ASP A 71 18.63 -12.52 12.11
C ASP A 71 17.44 -11.72 11.54
N GLU A 72 17.71 -10.87 10.55
CA GLU A 72 16.71 -10.09 9.84
C GLU A 72 15.72 -10.98 9.07
N ALA A 73 16.17 -12.06 8.44
CA ALA A 73 15.29 -13.02 7.77
C ALA A 73 14.39 -13.79 8.76
N ARG A 74 14.95 -14.19 9.91
CA ARG A 74 14.16 -14.80 11.00
C ARG A 74 13.09 -13.83 11.50
N ARG A 75 13.47 -12.59 11.79
CA ARG A 75 12.54 -11.54 12.24
C ARG A 75 11.47 -11.26 11.18
N ALA A 76 11.82 -11.31 9.90
CA ALA A 76 10.87 -11.10 8.81
C ALA A 76 9.80 -12.20 8.80
N SER A 77 10.21 -13.47 8.89
CA SER A 77 9.28 -14.60 9.02
C SER A 77 8.34 -14.44 10.23
N GLU A 78 8.90 -14.14 11.42
CA GLU A 78 8.12 -13.90 12.64
C GLU A 78 7.11 -12.74 12.49
N HIS A 79 7.44 -11.76 11.66
CA HIS A 79 6.64 -10.57 11.43
C HIS A 79 5.51 -10.78 10.42
N ILE A 80 5.78 -11.44 9.29
CA ILE A 80 4.91 -11.39 8.10
C ILE A 80 4.25 -12.72 7.72
N ASP A 81 4.72 -13.87 8.23
CA ASP A 81 4.21 -15.18 7.80
C ASP A 81 2.71 -15.36 8.10
N GLY A 82 2.21 -14.81 9.21
CA GLY A 82 0.78 -14.81 9.53
C GLY A 82 -0.07 -14.08 8.49
N ALA A 83 0.36 -12.89 8.06
CA ALA A 83 -0.33 -12.11 7.03
C ALA A 83 -0.29 -12.81 5.67
N ILE A 84 0.81 -13.49 5.35
CA ILE A 84 0.93 -14.32 4.13
C ILE A 84 -0.09 -15.47 4.14
N ILE A 85 -0.22 -16.17 5.28
CA ILE A 85 -1.18 -17.26 5.42
C ILE A 85 -2.61 -16.76 5.16
N ASP A 86 -2.99 -15.62 5.76
CA ASP A 86 -4.32 -15.05 5.61
C ASP A 86 -4.57 -14.52 4.19
N ALA A 87 -3.55 -13.92 3.56
CA ALA A 87 -3.62 -13.49 2.16
C ALA A 87 -3.81 -14.67 1.19
N VAL A 88 -3.14 -15.81 1.40
CA VAL A 88 -3.34 -16.99 0.55
C VAL A 88 -4.72 -17.61 0.74
N LYS A 89 -5.27 -17.61 1.96
CA LYS A 89 -6.67 -18.01 2.19
C LYS A 89 -7.63 -17.11 1.41
N LEU A 90 -7.42 -15.80 1.46
CA LEU A 90 -8.24 -14.84 0.71
C LEU A 90 -8.13 -15.04 -0.80
N LEU A 91 -6.92 -15.25 -1.30
CA LEU A 91 -6.67 -15.46 -2.73
C LEU A 91 -7.44 -16.67 -3.29
N ASN A 92 -7.72 -17.67 -2.47
CA ASN A 92 -8.52 -18.83 -2.86
C ASN A 92 -10.02 -18.53 -3.03
N THR A 93 -10.51 -17.39 -2.54
CA THR A 93 -11.93 -16.96 -2.69
C THR A 93 -12.14 -15.99 -3.84
N VAL A 94 -11.06 -15.56 -4.50
CA VAL A 94 -11.10 -14.59 -5.60
C VAL A 94 -11.31 -15.30 -6.94
N ASP A 95 -12.34 -14.87 -7.65
CA ASP A 95 -12.52 -15.19 -9.07
C ASP A 95 -11.60 -14.32 -9.93
N GLU A 96 -11.06 -14.87 -11.01
CA GLU A 96 -10.17 -14.12 -11.90
C GLU A 96 -10.96 -13.53 -13.09
N PRO A 97 -11.16 -12.20 -13.15
CA PRO A 97 -11.73 -11.53 -14.29
C PRO A 97 -10.75 -11.54 -15.47
N PRO A 98 -11.20 -11.25 -16.70
CA PRO A 98 -10.35 -11.20 -17.89
C PRO A 98 -9.49 -9.93 -17.92
N ILE A 99 -8.74 -9.64 -16.85
CA ILE A 99 -7.83 -8.51 -16.73
C ILE A 99 -6.40 -9.03 -16.91
N HIS A 100 -5.71 -8.57 -17.97
CA HIS A 100 -4.32 -8.94 -18.22
C HIS A 100 -3.37 -7.80 -17.85
N ILE A 101 -2.79 -7.87 -16.65
CA ILE A 101 -1.76 -6.92 -16.20
C ILE A 101 -0.41 -7.29 -16.79
N LEU A 102 0.25 -6.30 -17.39
CA LEU A 102 1.48 -6.47 -18.14
C LEU A 102 2.68 -6.73 -17.23
N ASP A 103 3.62 -7.53 -17.73
CA ASP A 103 4.95 -7.65 -17.15
C ASP A 103 5.78 -6.38 -17.39
N CYS A 104 6.77 -6.15 -16.55
CA CYS A 104 7.73 -5.07 -16.69
C CYS A 104 9.14 -5.50 -16.27
N ASP A 105 10.08 -5.43 -17.21
CA ASP A 105 11.51 -5.48 -16.93
C ASP A 105 11.99 -4.07 -16.53
N TYR A 106 12.04 -3.82 -15.22
CA TYR A 106 12.50 -2.55 -14.65
C TYR A 106 14.00 -2.29 -14.90
N ASP A 107 14.80 -3.32 -15.11
CA ASP A 107 16.24 -3.19 -15.36
C ASP A 107 16.52 -2.78 -16.81
N ALA A 108 15.68 -3.22 -17.75
CA ALA A 108 15.73 -2.81 -19.15
C ALA A 108 15.20 -1.41 -19.42
N ARG A 109 14.52 -0.75 -18.45
CA ARG A 109 14.02 0.62 -18.62
C ARG A 109 15.17 1.60 -18.84
N PRO A 110 15.03 2.58 -19.77
CA PRO A 110 15.99 3.68 -19.89
C PRO A 110 16.16 4.41 -18.56
N LYS A 111 17.40 4.61 -18.13
CA LYS A 111 17.69 5.29 -16.87
C LYS A 111 17.51 6.80 -17.01
N MET A 112 16.75 7.40 -16.10
CA MET A 112 16.49 8.85 -16.05
C MET A 112 17.78 9.66 -15.89
N ARG A 113 18.79 9.07 -15.26
CA ARG A 113 20.16 9.61 -15.26
C ARG A 113 20.64 10.04 -16.65
N ASP A 114 20.39 9.22 -17.67
CA ASP A 114 20.93 9.46 -19.01
C ASP A 114 20.23 10.63 -19.70
N SER A 115 18.97 10.88 -19.34
CA SER A 115 18.13 11.98 -19.81
C SER A 115 18.46 13.33 -19.15
N LEU A 116 19.24 13.35 -18.07
CA LEU A 116 19.70 14.61 -17.46
C LEU A 116 20.51 15.44 -18.46
N LYS A 117 20.19 16.73 -18.57
CA LYS A 117 20.86 17.63 -19.54
C LYS A 117 22.18 18.19 -19.02
N ASP A 118 22.23 18.51 -17.73
CA ASP A 118 23.40 19.13 -17.12
C ASP A 118 24.39 18.06 -16.62
N PRO A 119 25.68 18.11 -17.03
CA PRO A 119 26.67 17.16 -16.54
C PRO A 119 26.89 17.23 -15.02
N ILE A 120 26.64 18.39 -14.38
CA ILE A 120 26.72 18.54 -12.92
C ILE A 120 25.60 17.72 -12.26
N SER A 121 24.38 17.76 -12.79
CA SER A 121 23.28 16.91 -12.28
C SER A 121 23.60 15.42 -12.42
N LYS A 122 24.26 15.00 -13.51
CA LYS A 122 24.70 13.60 -13.66
C LYS A 122 25.74 13.21 -12.61
N GLU A 123 26.72 14.08 -12.36
CA GLU A 123 27.73 13.86 -11.31
C GLU A 123 27.06 13.79 -9.92
N MET A 124 26.14 14.71 -9.63
CA MET A 124 25.40 14.72 -8.36
C MET A 124 24.58 13.44 -8.19
N TYR A 125 23.89 12.98 -9.25
CA TYR A 125 23.19 11.70 -9.26
C TYR A 125 24.13 10.55 -8.88
N ASP A 126 25.28 10.43 -9.55
CA ASP A 126 26.20 9.32 -9.32
C ASP A 126 26.74 9.34 -7.89
N ARG A 127 27.12 10.53 -7.41
CA ARG A 127 27.60 10.74 -6.03
C ARG A 127 26.54 10.41 -4.99
N MET A 128 25.29 10.82 -5.21
CA MET A 128 24.18 10.49 -4.31
C MET A 128 23.92 8.99 -4.30
N LYS A 129 23.86 8.35 -5.47
CA LYS A 129 23.65 6.91 -5.59
C LYS A 129 24.72 6.15 -4.80
N ASP A 130 26.00 6.39 -5.11
CA ASP A 130 27.12 5.68 -4.50
C ASP A 130 27.15 5.89 -2.98
N ALA A 131 26.91 7.13 -2.52
CA ALA A 131 26.84 7.43 -1.10
C ALA A 131 25.68 6.70 -0.41
N VAL A 132 24.46 6.83 -0.94
CA VAL A 132 23.25 6.29 -0.29
C VAL A 132 23.24 4.77 -0.30
N THR A 133 23.66 4.11 -1.40
CA THR A 133 23.83 2.65 -1.45
C THR A 133 24.82 2.15 -0.40
N ALA A 134 25.87 2.94 -0.12
CA ALA A 134 26.83 2.62 0.92
C ALA A 134 26.35 3.03 2.33
N PHE A 135 25.15 3.56 2.51
CA PHE A 135 24.67 4.21 3.75
C PHE A 135 25.66 5.28 4.26
N GLY A 136 26.29 6.00 3.33
CA GLY A 136 27.23 7.09 3.57
C GLY A 136 26.61 8.46 3.33
N ASP A 137 27.41 9.50 3.49
CA ASP A 137 26.93 10.87 3.37
C ASP A 137 27.28 11.54 2.05
N TYR A 138 26.36 12.37 1.57
CA TYR A 138 26.65 13.36 0.53
C TYR A 138 26.27 14.76 1.01
N ARG A 139 26.97 15.76 0.47
CA ARG A 139 26.66 17.17 0.69
C ARG A 139 27.00 17.97 -0.55
N PHE A 140 26.11 18.90 -0.91
CA PHE A 140 26.32 19.92 -1.92
C PHE A 140 26.03 21.28 -1.31
N SER A 141 27.02 22.19 -1.36
CA SER A 141 26.90 23.55 -0.86
C SER A 141 26.86 24.54 -2.01
N GLY A 142 26.01 25.58 -1.92
CA GLY A 142 26.02 26.71 -2.87
C GLY A 142 27.40 27.34 -3.04
N ALA A 143 28.24 27.31 -2.00
CA ALA A 143 29.60 27.82 -2.04
C ALA A 143 30.51 27.07 -3.04
N ASP A 144 30.26 25.77 -3.25
CA ASP A 144 31.02 24.93 -4.20
C ASP A 144 30.58 25.14 -5.65
N TYR A 145 29.40 25.74 -5.86
CA TYR A 145 28.79 25.95 -7.19
C TYR A 145 28.40 27.43 -7.42
N PRO A 146 29.37 28.37 -7.38
CA PRO A 146 29.08 29.79 -7.49
C PRO A 146 28.43 30.15 -8.83
N GLY A 147 27.31 30.87 -8.77
CA GLY A 147 26.56 31.31 -9.95
C GLY A 147 25.78 30.20 -10.66
N LYS A 148 25.65 29.02 -10.05
CA LYS A 148 24.80 27.93 -10.53
C LYS A 148 23.47 27.90 -9.79
N ASP A 149 22.44 27.42 -10.49
CA ASP A 149 21.15 27.11 -9.87
C ASP A 149 21.21 25.74 -9.21
N LEU A 150 21.78 25.69 -8.00
CA LEU A 150 22.03 24.45 -7.30
C LEU A 150 20.73 23.68 -6.98
N PHE A 151 19.64 24.41 -6.70
CA PHE A 151 18.33 23.80 -6.45
C PHE A 151 17.89 22.94 -7.63
N ASN A 152 17.84 23.51 -8.83
CA ASN A 152 17.42 22.76 -10.02
C ASN A 152 18.37 21.62 -10.37
N LEU A 153 19.68 21.81 -10.15
CA LEU A 153 20.68 20.77 -10.40
C LEU A 153 20.47 19.55 -9.49
N VAL A 154 20.29 19.78 -8.18
CA VAL A 154 20.10 18.72 -7.18
C VAL A 154 18.75 18.06 -7.35
N ILE A 155 17.66 18.82 -7.50
CA ILE A 155 16.32 18.24 -7.63
C ILE A 155 16.20 17.37 -8.87
N SER A 156 16.75 17.82 -10.02
CA SER A 156 16.77 16.98 -11.23
C SER A 156 17.50 15.65 -10.99
N ALA A 157 18.62 15.69 -10.26
CA ALA A 157 19.40 14.50 -9.93
C ALA A 157 18.67 13.59 -8.93
N VAL A 158 18.01 14.16 -7.90
CA VAL A 158 17.21 13.44 -6.92
C VAL A 158 16.01 12.75 -7.59
N ASP A 159 15.30 13.45 -8.46
CA ASP A 159 14.14 12.89 -9.17
C ASP A 159 14.56 11.75 -10.10
N ALA A 160 15.65 11.93 -10.87
CA ALA A 160 16.20 10.86 -11.68
C ALA A 160 16.61 9.65 -10.84
N LEU A 161 17.26 9.88 -9.68
CA LEU A 161 17.66 8.81 -8.77
C LEU A 161 16.44 8.10 -8.20
N ARG A 162 15.37 8.82 -7.86
CA ARG A 162 14.14 8.25 -7.30
C ARG A 162 13.40 7.38 -8.32
N THR A 163 13.44 7.75 -9.59
CA THR A 163 12.88 6.93 -10.67
C THR A 163 13.74 5.69 -10.95
N ASP A 164 15.06 5.85 -11.01
CA ASP A 164 15.96 4.74 -11.35
C ASP A 164 16.15 3.74 -10.20
N HIS A 165 16.09 4.24 -8.96
CA HIS A 165 16.48 3.57 -7.72
C HIS A 165 15.51 3.89 -6.57
N THR A 166 14.21 3.65 -6.78
CA THR A 166 13.16 3.97 -5.80
C THR A 166 13.40 3.31 -4.44
N GLU A 167 14.06 2.15 -4.40
CA GLU A 167 14.43 1.43 -3.19
C GLU A 167 15.32 2.23 -2.23
N LEU A 168 16.14 3.16 -2.74
CA LEU A 168 17.03 3.98 -1.92
C LEU A 168 16.26 5.06 -1.14
N PHE A 169 15.12 5.50 -1.66
CA PHE A 169 14.29 6.54 -1.05
C PHE A 169 13.31 6.02 -0.01
N LEU A 170 13.30 4.70 0.23
CA LEU A 170 12.53 4.10 1.31
C LEU A 170 13.04 4.49 2.70
N TYR A 171 14.32 4.89 2.81
CA TYR A 171 14.98 5.17 4.09
C TYR A 171 15.90 6.39 4.07
N CYS A 172 16.08 7.04 2.92
CA CYS A 172 16.92 8.21 2.75
C CYS A 172 16.26 9.24 1.83
N ASP A 173 16.46 10.53 2.08
CA ASP A 173 16.07 11.59 1.17
C ASP A 173 17.03 12.77 1.28
N CYS A 174 16.85 13.75 0.39
CA CYS A 174 17.65 14.95 0.36
C CYS A 174 17.07 16.01 1.29
N LYS A 175 17.80 16.32 2.37
CA LYS A 175 17.47 17.44 3.25
C LYS A 175 18.06 18.74 2.72
N ILE A 176 17.25 19.80 2.75
CA ILE A 176 17.62 21.13 2.23
C ILE A 176 17.62 22.12 3.40
N VAL A 177 18.75 22.78 3.63
CA VAL A 177 18.90 23.83 4.65
C VAL A 177 19.63 25.03 4.04
N GLY A 178 18.87 26.06 3.68
CA GLY A 178 19.44 27.21 2.96
C GLY A 178 19.97 26.77 1.59
N GLU A 179 21.28 26.97 1.36
CA GLU A 179 21.97 26.54 0.13
C GLU A 179 22.72 25.21 0.31
N GLU A 180 22.38 24.43 1.34
CA GLU A 180 22.99 23.14 1.65
C GLU A 180 22.02 21.99 1.37
N TYR A 181 22.49 20.98 0.67
CA TYR A 181 21.73 19.80 0.27
C TYR A 181 22.50 18.56 0.72
N PHE A 182 21.92 17.71 1.56
CA PHE A 182 22.64 16.58 2.15
C PHE A 182 21.75 15.36 2.40
N SER A 183 22.38 14.20 2.52
CA SER A 183 21.73 12.94 2.89
C SER A 183 21.08 13.03 4.26
N CYS A 184 19.87 12.49 4.36
CA CYS A 184 19.16 12.39 5.62
C CYS A 184 18.50 11.01 5.72
N TYR A 185 18.77 10.29 6.81
CA TYR A 185 18.28 8.94 7.06
C TYR A 185 17.27 8.94 8.18
N TYR A 186 16.17 8.22 8.00
CA TYR A 186 14.99 8.34 8.85
C TYR A 186 14.78 7.15 9.78
N MET A 187 15.50 6.04 9.58
CA MET A 187 15.32 4.81 10.35
C MET A 187 16.52 4.58 11.28
N PRO A 188 16.34 4.11 12.52
CA PRO A 188 15.09 4.00 13.28
C PRO A 188 14.71 5.33 13.96
N GLY A 189 15.11 6.46 13.37
CA GLY A 189 14.77 7.78 13.87
C GLY A 189 13.36 8.20 13.46
N ASP A 190 13.13 9.49 13.39
CA ASP A 190 11.97 10.05 12.72
C ASP A 190 12.40 11.04 11.64
N TRP A 191 11.49 11.31 10.71
CA TRP A 191 11.69 12.29 9.66
C TRP A 191 11.83 13.74 10.19
N LEU A 192 11.26 14.02 11.37
CA LEU A 192 10.83 15.34 11.81
C LEU A 192 11.80 16.09 12.70
N GLY A 193 12.61 15.39 13.47
CA GLY A 193 13.45 16.04 14.46
C GLY A 193 14.67 15.24 14.86
N VAL A 194 14.60 13.92 14.74
CA VAL A 194 15.66 13.01 15.18
C VAL A 194 15.96 12.00 14.07
N PRO A 195 16.48 12.46 12.91
CA PRO A 195 17.05 11.53 11.93
C PRO A 195 18.12 10.68 12.61
N SER A 196 18.31 9.47 12.10
CA SER A 196 19.35 8.60 12.64
C SER A 196 20.69 8.90 11.98
N ASP A 197 21.70 9.16 12.80
CA ASP A 197 23.11 9.13 12.36
C ASP A 197 23.78 7.79 12.70
N ASP A 198 23.06 6.86 13.32
CA ASP A 198 23.57 5.52 13.64
C ASP A 198 23.50 4.62 12.41
N ARG A 199 24.60 4.60 11.64
CA ARG A 199 24.72 3.80 10.41
C ARG A 199 24.56 2.30 10.63
N GLN A 200 24.89 1.78 11.82
CA GLN A 200 24.69 0.36 12.09
C GLN A 200 23.21 0.04 12.27
N LYS A 201 22.47 0.89 13.00
CA LYS A 201 21.02 0.77 13.13
C LYS A 201 20.30 0.95 11.80
N ILE A 202 20.66 1.97 11.01
CA ILE A 202 20.06 2.18 9.68
C ILE A 202 20.20 0.93 8.81
N ARG A 203 21.42 0.36 8.73
CA ARG A 203 21.66 -0.86 7.92
C ARG A 203 20.81 -2.03 8.40
N LYS A 204 20.64 -2.20 9.71
CA LYS A 204 19.82 -3.27 10.28
C LYS A 204 18.34 -3.10 9.95
N GLU A 205 17.80 -1.88 10.06
CA GLU A 205 16.40 -1.63 9.71
C GLU A 205 16.14 -1.75 8.21
N ALA A 206 17.07 -1.28 7.37
CA ALA A 206 16.97 -1.47 5.93
C ALA A 206 17.02 -2.95 5.55
N ALA A 207 17.95 -3.72 6.12
CA ALA A 207 18.04 -5.16 5.90
C ALA A 207 16.81 -5.92 6.41
N PHE A 208 16.20 -5.48 7.52
CA PHE A 208 14.94 -6.05 7.99
C PHE A 208 13.79 -5.75 7.04
N CYS A 209 13.66 -4.51 6.56
CA CYS A 209 12.67 -4.13 5.54
C CYS A 209 12.80 -4.95 4.26
N ASP A 210 14.03 -5.09 3.74
CA ASP A 210 14.31 -5.89 2.54
C ASP A 210 14.02 -7.38 2.78
N ALA A 211 14.30 -7.89 3.98
CA ALA A 211 13.98 -9.27 4.34
C ALA A 211 12.46 -9.52 4.41
N VAL A 212 11.66 -8.54 4.85
CA VAL A 212 10.19 -8.65 4.82
C VAL A 212 9.67 -8.70 3.39
N ALA A 213 10.11 -7.79 2.51
CA ALA A 213 9.71 -7.81 1.11
C ALA A 213 10.11 -9.13 0.42
N ALA A 214 11.36 -9.57 0.62
CA ALA A 214 11.86 -10.83 0.10
C ALA A 214 11.05 -12.04 0.59
N ARG A 215 10.64 -12.04 1.87
CA ARG A 215 9.82 -13.12 2.45
C ARG A 215 8.44 -13.20 1.79
N ILE A 216 7.82 -12.06 1.52
CA ILE A 216 6.52 -12.00 0.80
C ILE A 216 6.67 -12.58 -0.61
N ILE A 217 7.74 -12.21 -1.34
CA ILE A 217 7.99 -12.75 -2.68
C ILE A 217 8.32 -14.26 -2.63
N GLU A 218 9.16 -14.69 -1.69
CA GLU A 218 9.58 -16.09 -1.51
C GLU A 218 8.38 -17.01 -1.24
N LYS A 219 7.44 -16.57 -0.41
CA LYS A 219 6.27 -17.36 0.02
C LYS A 219 5.02 -17.13 -0.83
N MET A 220 5.14 -16.35 -1.89
CA MET A 220 4.07 -16.22 -2.87
C MET A 220 3.83 -17.57 -3.57
N PRO A 221 2.57 -18.04 -3.68
CA PRO A 221 2.27 -19.27 -4.42
C PRO A 221 2.81 -19.26 -5.85
N GLU A 222 3.25 -20.42 -6.35
CA GLU A 222 3.69 -20.54 -7.74
C GLU A 222 2.51 -20.48 -8.73
N GLY A 223 2.77 -20.04 -9.96
CA GLY A 223 1.80 -20.07 -11.05
C GLY A 223 0.72 -18.97 -11.02
N LEU A 224 0.83 -18.00 -10.12
CA LEU A 224 -0.08 -16.84 -10.08
C LEU A 224 0.05 -15.98 -11.34
N THR A 225 -1.08 -15.56 -11.88
CA THR A 225 -1.12 -14.48 -12.87
C THR A 225 -0.77 -13.14 -12.22
N ASN A 226 -0.41 -12.13 -13.01
CA ASN A 226 -0.08 -10.81 -12.45
C ASN A 226 -1.26 -10.19 -11.68
N TYR A 227 -2.49 -10.46 -12.09
CA TYR A 227 -3.69 -10.09 -11.34
C TYR A 227 -3.69 -10.73 -9.94
N GLN A 228 -3.50 -12.05 -9.85
CA GLN A 228 -3.44 -12.75 -8.57
C GLN A 228 -2.27 -12.32 -7.69
N LYS A 229 -1.11 -12.03 -8.28
CA LYS A 229 0.03 -11.48 -7.55
C LYS A 229 -0.33 -10.12 -6.95
N CYS A 230 -1.01 -9.25 -7.69
CA CYS A 230 -1.51 -7.97 -7.18
C CYS A 230 -2.53 -8.16 -6.06
N CYS A 231 -3.50 -9.09 -6.19
CA CYS A 231 -4.41 -9.43 -5.09
C CYS A 231 -3.63 -9.88 -3.85
N TYR A 232 -2.72 -10.84 -4.03
CA TYR A 232 -1.87 -11.36 -2.94
C TYR A 232 -1.09 -10.24 -2.23
N PHE A 233 -0.44 -9.34 -2.96
CA PHE A 233 0.28 -8.22 -2.36
C PHE A 233 -0.64 -7.26 -1.61
N ALA A 234 -1.80 -6.91 -2.18
CA ALA A 234 -2.78 -6.06 -1.50
C ALA A 234 -3.28 -6.71 -0.21
N PHE A 235 -3.56 -8.02 -0.23
CA PHE A 235 -4.05 -8.76 0.93
C PHE A 235 -2.99 -8.90 2.02
N VAL A 236 -1.74 -9.21 1.67
CA VAL A 236 -0.64 -9.25 2.64
C VAL A 236 -0.47 -7.89 3.32
N LEU A 237 -0.44 -6.81 2.54
CA LEU A 237 -0.25 -5.46 3.08
C LEU A 237 -1.43 -5.03 3.97
N ALA A 238 -2.68 -5.33 3.58
CA ALA A 238 -3.85 -5.03 4.40
C ALA A 238 -3.91 -5.88 5.69
N ALA A 239 -3.52 -7.16 5.62
CA ALA A 239 -3.48 -8.04 6.79
C ALA A 239 -2.35 -7.69 7.77
N ALA A 240 -1.22 -7.20 7.27
CA ALA A 240 -0.06 -6.86 8.06
C ALA A 240 -0.13 -5.46 8.71
N ASN A 241 -1.06 -4.60 8.28
CA ASN A 241 -1.07 -3.20 8.67
C ASN A 241 -2.43 -2.72 9.17
N GLU A 242 -2.43 -1.58 9.83
CA GLU A 242 -3.62 -0.75 10.05
C GLU A 242 -3.38 0.66 9.52
N TYR A 243 -4.44 1.29 8.99
CA TYR A 243 -4.34 2.67 8.55
C TYR A 243 -4.06 3.63 9.72
N ASP A 244 -3.07 4.51 9.55
CA ASP A 244 -2.78 5.53 10.54
C ASP A 244 -3.70 6.76 10.45
N HIS A 245 -4.76 6.76 11.25
CA HIS A 245 -5.66 7.91 11.42
C HIS A 245 -5.13 9.00 12.34
N SER A 246 -4.00 8.78 13.02
CA SER A 246 -3.40 9.78 13.89
C SER A 246 -2.70 10.83 13.02
N MET A 247 -3.51 11.77 12.53
CA MET A 247 -3.08 13.02 11.86
C MET A 247 -2.20 13.91 12.75
N THR A 248 -1.71 13.38 13.87
CA THR A 248 -0.86 14.04 14.86
C THR A 248 0.56 14.27 14.36
N ASP A 249 0.92 13.74 13.19
CA ASP A 249 2.16 14.11 12.53
C ASP A 249 1.99 14.24 11.01
N PRO A 250 1.57 15.42 10.50
CA PRO A 250 1.37 15.67 9.07
C PRO A 250 2.69 15.71 8.25
N VAL A 251 3.76 15.12 8.78
CA VAL A 251 5.09 15.05 8.15
C VAL A 251 5.69 13.64 8.24
N ASN A 252 4.94 12.63 8.71
CA ASN A 252 5.26 11.19 8.54
C ASN A 252 4.86 10.72 7.14
N ASP A 253 5.38 11.44 6.18
CA ASP A 253 5.05 11.31 4.79
C ASP A 253 5.91 10.19 4.18
N TYR A 254 5.24 9.12 3.75
CA TYR A 254 5.58 8.41 2.51
C TYR A 254 6.72 7.38 2.53
N GLN A 255 6.69 6.33 3.36
CA GLN A 255 7.71 5.25 3.21
C GLN A 255 7.13 3.84 3.33
N ALA A 256 7.47 2.98 2.38
CA ALA A 256 7.11 1.55 2.42
C ALA A 256 7.65 0.84 3.67
N TYR A 257 8.73 1.36 4.27
CA TYR A 257 9.30 0.84 5.51
C TYR A 257 8.26 0.67 6.63
N TYR A 258 7.37 1.65 6.81
CA TYR A 258 6.34 1.57 7.85
C TYR A 258 5.35 0.45 7.57
N ALA A 259 4.91 0.33 6.31
CA ALA A 259 4.03 -0.75 5.88
C ALA A 259 4.68 -2.14 5.97
N PHE A 260 6.00 -2.23 5.85
CA PHE A 260 6.72 -3.50 5.97
C PHE A 260 7.15 -3.86 7.39
N THR A 261 7.26 -2.90 8.32
CA THR A 261 7.96 -3.17 9.60
C THR A 261 7.22 -2.71 10.85
N GLN A 262 6.29 -1.76 10.75
CA GLN A 262 5.64 -1.14 11.91
C GLN A 262 4.19 -1.59 12.09
N GLY A 263 3.61 -2.30 11.11
CA GLY A 263 2.21 -2.73 11.13
C GLY A 263 1.20 -1.58 11.08
N LYS A 264 1.64 -0.40 10.67
CA LYS A 264 0.82 0.80 10.58
C LYS A 264 1.37 1.77 9.55
N ALA A 265 0.55 2.22 8.61
CA ALA A 265 0.96 3.13 7.56
C ALA A 265 -0.18 4.04 7.08
N ILE A 266 0.17 5.12 6.37
CA ILE A 266 -0.78 5.95 5.62
C ILE A 266 -0.73 5.59 4.13
N CYS A 267 -1.56 6.24 3.30
CA CYS A 267 -1.81 5.88 1.91
C CYS A 267 -0.57 5.69 1.04
N SER A 268 0.37 6.60 1.18
CA SER A 268 1.67 6.58 0.52
C SER A 268 2.58 5.42 0.92
N GLY A 269 2.49 4.94 2.17
CA GLY A 269 3.27 3.81 2.66
C GLY A 269 2.78 2.52 2.03
N TYR A 270 1.45 2.31 2.01
CA TYR A 270 0.81 1.22 1.29
C TYR A 270 1.17 1.24 -0.20
N ALA A 271 0.97 2.37 -0.87
CA ALA A 271 1.20 2.46 -2.31
C ALA A 271 2.67 2.24 -2.71
N GLN A 272 3.63 2.65 -1.89
CA GLN A 272 5.05 2.37 -2.14
C GLN A 272 5.45 0.93 -1.82
N ALA A 273 4.88 0.33 -0.76
CA ALA A 273 5.12 -1.08 -0.46
C ALA A 273 4.57 -1.99 -1.57
N PHE A 274 3.36 -1.69 -2.04
CA PHE A 274 2.76 -2.39 -3.17
C PHE A 274 3.59 -2.22 -4.45
N TYR A 275 4.03 -0.99 -4.75
CA TYR A 275 4.93 -0.73 -5.87
C TYR A 275 6.24 -1.52 -5.76
N ARG A 276 6.86 -1.58 -4.57
CA ARG A 276 8.08 -2.35 -4.31
C ARG A 276 7.88 -3.84 -4.62
N LEU A 277 6.79 -4.44 -4.15
CA LEU A 277 6.49 -5.86 -4.40
C LEU A 277 6.22 -6.12 -5.90
N CYS A 278 5.48 -5.23 -6.58
CA CYS A 278 5.27 -5.32 -8.02
C CYS A 278 6.59 -5.25 -8.80
N ARG A 279 7.51 -4.34 -8.41
CA ARG A 279 8.84 -4.25 -9.01
C ARG A 279 9.63 -5.54 -8.87
N GLU A 280 9.67 -6.13 -7.68
CA GLU A 280 10.38 -7.39 -7.42
C GLU A 280 9.76 -8.58 -8.17
N ALA A 281 8.45 -8.55 -8.40
CA ALA A 281 7.72 -9.58 -9.14
C ALA A 281 7.69 -9.34 -10.67
N GLY A 282 8.30 -8.27 -11.17
CA GLY A 282 8.33 -7.93 -12.59
C GLY A 282 6.97 -7.53 -13.16
N ILE A 283 6.11 -6.89 -12.37
CA ILE A 283 4.75 -6.47 -12.75
C ILE A 283 4.76 -4.98 -13.08
N SER A 284 4.13 -4.57 -14.20
CA SER A 284 4.02 -3.15 -14.51
C SER A 284 3.11 -2.43 -13.52
N CYS A 285 3.72 -1.55 -12.74
CA CYS A 285 3.07 -0.78 -11.70
C CYS A 285 3.68 0.63 -11.64
N TRP A 286 2.85 1.60 -11.27
CA TRP A 286 3.20 2.99 -11.06
C TRP A 286 2.78 3.42 -9.65
N TYR A 287 3.59 4.27 -9.02
CA TYR A 287 3.22 4.96 -7.79
C TYR A 287 2.61 6.32 -8.15
N CYS A 288 1.36 6.53 -7.74
CA CYS A 288 0.59 7.71 -8.11
C CYS A 288 0.20 8.53 -6.88
N ARG A 289 0.07 9.85 -7.08
CA ARG A 289 -0.38 10.82 -6.09
C ARG A 289 -1.36 11.80 -6.70
N GLY A 290 -2.25 12.31 -5.87
CA GLY A 290 -3.12 13.42 -6.21
C GLY A 290 -4.13 13.69 -5.12
N VAL A 291 -5.40 13.81 -5.50
CA VAL A 291 -6.48 14.23 -4.60
C VAL A 291 -7.69 13.33 -4.77
N THR A 292 -8.35 12.98 -3.67
CA THR A 292 -9.68 12.37 -3.61
C THR A 292 -10.64 13.34 -2.91
N PRO A 293 -11.96 13.06 -2.84
CA PRO A 293 -12.88 13.88 -2.05
C PRO A 293 -12.48 14.00 -0.56
N ALA A 294 -11.66 13.07 -0.04
CA ALA A 294 -11.14 13.09 1.32
C ALA A 294 -9.85 13.92 1.51
N GLY A 295 -9.19 14.36 0.42
CA GLY A 295 -7.97 15.16 0.47
C GLY A 295 -6.82 14.56 -0.34
N ARG A 296 -5.58 14.93 0.01
CA ARG A 296 -4.39 14.38 -0.66
C ARG A 296 -4.31 12.88 -0.43
N HIS A 297 -3.97 12.14 -1.49
CA HIS A 297 -3.96 10.69 -1.45
C HIS A 297 -2.92 10.09 -2.41
N ALA A 298 -2.60 8.81 -2.20
CA ALA A 298 -1.66 8.04 -3.01
C ALA A 298 -2.18 6.62 -3.24
N TRP A 299 -1.95 6.10 -4.44
CA TRP A 299 -2.44 4.80 -4.92
C TRP A 299 -1.49 4.25 -5.99
N ASN A 300 -1.84 3.10 -6.57
CA ASN A 300 -1.09 2.49 -7.68
C ASN A 300 -1.92 2.44 -8.96
N MET A 301 -1.22 2.44 -10.09
CA MET A 301 -1.80 2.24 -11.40
C MET A 301 -1.05 1.09 -12.08
N LEU A 302 -1.78 0.16 -12.69
CA LEU A 302 -1.26 -1.02 -13.36
C LEU A 302 -1.55 -0.90 -14.85
N ASP A 303 -0.57 -1.26 -15.68
CA ASP A 303 -0.76 -1.26 -17.13
C ASP A 303 -1.42 -2.57 -17.57
N THR A 304 -2.44 -2.47 -18.41
CA THR A 304 -3.09 -3.61 -19.08
C THR A 304 -3.15 -3.36 -20.59
N GLU A 305 -3.52 -4.38 -21.36
CA GLU A 305 -3.74 -4.23 -22.81
C GLU A 305 -4.89 -3.27 -23.15
N ASP A 306 -5.90 -3.19 -22.29
CA ASP A 306 -7.14 -2.42 -22.52
C ASP A 306 -7.11 -1.00 -21.91
N GLY A 307 -5.98 -0.62 -21.31
CA GLY A 307 -5.78 0.66 -20.63
C GLY A 307 -5.37 0.51 -19.16
N PRO A 308 -5.08 1.61 -18.46
CA PRO A 308 -4.68 1.54 -17.07
C PRO A 308 -5.85 1.12 -16.19
N ILE A 309 -5.53 0.37 -15.14
CA ILE A 309 -6.43 0.12 -14.01
C ILE A 309 -5.79 0.65 -12.73
N TYR A 310 -6.61 1.00 -11.75
CA TYR A 310 -6.16 1.65 -10.52
C TYR A 310 -6.36 0.72 -9.32
N LEU A 311 -5.42 0.76 -8.39
CA LEU A 311 -5.40 -0.09 -7.21
C LEU A 311 -5.06 0.73 -5.98
N ASP A 312 -5.93 0.68 -4.98
CA ASP A 312 -5.80 1.42 -3.74
C ASP A 312 -5.94 0.51 -2.52
N VAL A 313 -4.79 0.02 -2.03
CA VAL A 313 -4.72 -0.87 -0.87
C VAL A 313 -5.25 -0.18 0.39
N THR A 314 -5.16 1.14 0.48
CA THR A 314 -5.59 1.88 1.68
C THR A 314 -7.11 1.93 1.81
N TRP A 315 -7.82 2.23 0.73
CA TRP A 315 -9.28 2.18 0.76
C TRP A 315 -9.83 0.76 0.75
N TYR A 316 -9.01 -0.20 0.31
CA TYR A 316 -9.28 -1.62 0.50
C TYR A 316 -9.07 -2.08 1.96
N ASP A 317 -8.14 -1.49 2.70
CA ASP A 317 -7.91 -1.84 4.11
C ASP A 317 -9.01 -1.27 5.03
N THR A 318 -10.19 -1.91 5.01
CA THR A 318 -11.34 -1.55 5.86
C THR A 318 -11.66 -2.66 6.86
N PRO A 319 -12.21 -2.31 8.05
CA PRO A 319 -12.69 -3.31 9.00
C PRO A 319 -13.73 -4.25 8.40
N ASP A 320 -14.59 -3.74 7.52
CA ASP A 320 -15.61 -4.53 6.83
C ASP A 320 -14.98 -5.57 5.90
N ILE A 321 -13.87 -5.25 5.23
CA ILE A 321 -13.09 -6.22 4.43
C ILE A 321 -12.42 -7.27 5.31
N ARG A 322 -12.07 -6.95 6.56
CA ARG A 322 -11.52 -7.89 7.55
C ARG A 322 -12.58 -8.81 8.16
N GLU A 323 -13.87 -8.43 8.15
CA GLU A 323 -14.98 -9.22 8.69
C GLU A 323 -15.80 -9.96 7.61
N ASP A 324 -15.94 -9.37 6.41
CA ASP A 324 -16.73 -9.89 5.26
C ASP A 324 -15.88 -10.57 4.18
N TRP A 325 -14.78 -11.21 4.57
CA TRP A 325 -13.85 -12.05 3.77
C TRP A 325 -14.54 -13.07 2.81
N LYS A 326 -15.86 -13.25 2.94
CA LYS A 326 -16.69 -14.26 2.28
C LYS A 326 -17.17 -13.90 0.87
N ASP A 327 -17.14 -12.62 0.47
CA ASP A 327 -17.69 -12.19 -0.83
C ASP A 327 -16.63 -11.71 -1.84
N GLY A 328 -15.33 -11.74 -1.52
CA GLY A 328 -14.26 -11.40 -2.48
C GLY A 328 -14.40 -10.01 -3.12
N LYS A 329 -15.05 -9.05 -2.43
CA LYS A 329 -15.28 -7.72 -3.00
C LYS A 329 -13.98 -6.93 -3.04
N GLU A 330 -13.39 -6.90 -4.22
CA GLU A 330 -12.20 -6.13 -4.57
C GLU A 330 -12.49 -4.64 -4.74
N ALA A 331 -13.41 -4.07 -3.97
CA ALA A 331 -13.65 -2.63 -4.04
C ALA A 331 -12.33 -1.88 -3.84
N TYR A 332 -12.03 -0.94 -4.74
CA TYR A 332 -10.77 -0.19 -4.82
C TYR A 332 -9.54 -0.93 -5.33
N LEU A 333 -9.59 -2.25 -5.51
CA LEU A 333 -8.55 -3.01 -6.22
C LEU A 333 -9.04 -3.22 -7.65
N PHE A 334 -8.29 -2.73 -8.64
CA PHE A 334 -8.62 -2.85 -10.09
C PHE A 334 -9.80 -1.99 -10.57
N MET A 335 -9.91 -0.76 -10.05
CA MET A 335 -10.84 0.25 -10.56
C MET A 335 -10.53 0.59 -12.03
N THR A 336 -11.58 0.65 -12.86
CA THR A 336 -11.48 1.20 -14.21
C THR A 336 -11.35 2.73 -14.16
N GLN A 337 -11.09 3.36 -15.30
CA GLN A 337 -11.16 4.82 -15.39
C GLN A 337 -12.54 5.37 -14.99
N GLU A 338 -13.63 4.67 -15.33
CA GLU A 338 -14.98 5.10 -14.97
C GLU A 338 -15.19 5.07 -13.45
N ASP A 339 -14.71 4.02 -12.78
CA ASP A 339 -14.76 3.92 -11.32
C ASP A 339 -13.90 5.02 -10.67
N PHE A 340 -12.69 5.23 -11.18
CA PHE A 340 -11.75 6.23 -10.70
C PHE A 340 -12.35 7.64 -10.75
N ASP A 341 -13.01 7.98 -11.88
CA ASP A 341 -13.72 9.24 -12.07
C ASP A 341 -14.97 9.32 -11.17
N TYR A 342 -15.72 8.22 -11.03
CA TYR A 342 -16.91 8.12 -10.19
C TYR A 342 -16.59 8.38 -8.71
N TYR A 343 -15.50 7.79 -8.20
CA TYR A 343 -15.02 8.02 -6.84
C TYR A 343 -14.32 9.38 -6.67
N GLY A 344 -14.15 10.15 -7.75
CA GLY A 344 -13.64 11.52 -7.72
C GLY A 344 -12.13 11.60 -7.49
N TYR A 345 -11.37 10.59 -7.91
CA TYR A 345 -9.91 10.66 -7.89
C TYR A 345 -9.41 11.63 -8.97
N VAL A 346 -8.43 12.45 -8.61
CA VAL A 346 -7.74 13.35 -9.52
C VAL A 346 -6.25 13.08 -9.42
N GLN A 347 -5.69 12.51 -10.48
CA GLN A 347 -4.27 12.23 -10.56
C GLN A 347 -3.46 13.50 -10.84
N GLU A 348 -2.50 13.81 -9.97
CA GLU A 348 -1.57 14.92 -10.15
C GLU A 348 -0.22 14.43 -10.70
N PHE A 349 0.19 13.21 -10.32
CA PHE A 349 1.52 12.68 -10.58
C PHE A 349 1.55 11.14 -10.55
N CYS A 350 2.35 10.51 -11.42
CA CYS A 350 2.73 9.09 -11.33
C CYS A 350 4.19 8.89 -11.74
N GLN A 351 4.86 7.92 -11.12
CA GLN A 351 6.25 7.52 -11.42
C GLN A 351 6.48 6.02 -11.28
#